data_AF-A0A8I0HDG0-F1
#
_entry.id   AF-A0A8I0HDG0-F1
#
_cell.length_a   1.000
_cell.length_b   1.000
_cell.length_c   1.000
_cell.angle_alpha   90.00
_cell.angle_beta   90.00
_cell.angle_gamma   90.00
#
_symmetry.space_group_name_H-M   'P 1'
#
loop_
_entity.id
_entity.type
_entity.pdbx_description
1 polymer ?
#
loop_
_entity_poly.entity_id
_entity_poly.type
_entity_poly.pdbx_seq_one_letter_code
_entity_poly.pdbx_strand_id
1 'polypeptide(L)' 'AVIGAGHAGIEAALASARLGCKTIIFTINNDAVGNCPCNPSIGGTAKGHLVREIDALGGEMGKTADECFLQMRMLNRGKG' A
#
# COMPACT_ATOMS: atom_id res chain seq x y z
N ALA A 1 6.06 16.05 8.35
CA ALA A 1 5.95 14.96 9.33
C ALA A 1 4.65 14.21 9.08
N VAL A 2 4.66 12.88 9.17
CA VAL A 2 3.47 12.02 9.00
C VAL A 2 3.16 11.33 10.32
N ILE A 3 1.90 11.35 10.74
CA ILE A 3 1.47 10.73 12.00
C ILE A 3 0.69 9.44 11.68
N GLY A 4 1.21 8.32 12.15
CA GLY A 4 0.70 6.98 11.92
C GLY A 4 1.41 6.27 10.77
N ALA A 5 1.86 5.02 11.01
CA ALA A 5 2.51 4.16 10.04
C ALA A 5 1.60 3.03 9.52
N GLY A 6 0.32 3.34 9.32
CA GLY A 6 -0.60 2.48 8.57
C GLY A 6 -0.45 2.66 7.06
N HIS A 7 -1.25 1.96 6.27
CA HIS A 7 -1.19 1.97 4.79
C HIS A 7 -1.10 3.39 4.17
N ALA A 8 -1.96 4.31 4.61
CA ALA A 8 -1.95 5.69 4.10
C ALA A 8 -0.71 6.47 4.54
N GLY A 9 -0.25 6.27 5.77
CA GLY A 9 0.92 6.96 6.32
C GLY A 9 2.22 6.51 5.66
N ILE A 10 2.34 5.22 5.34
CA ILE A 10 3.48 4.66 4.61
C ILE A 10 3.58 5.32 3.23
N GLU A 11 2.50 5.32 2.44
CA GLU A 11 2.50 5.94 1.11
C GLU A 11 2.79 7.44 1.19
N ALA A 12 2.19 8.18 2.13
CA ALA A 12 2.44 9.61 2.31
C ALA A 12 3.91 9.91 2.70
N ALA A 13 4.48 9.11 3.59
CA ALA A 13 5.87 9.28 4.03
C ALA A 13 6.85 8.96 2.90
N LEU A 14 6.64 7.87 2.17
CA LEU A 14 7.47 7.49 1.04
C LEU A 14 7.37 8.48 -0.11
N ALA A 15 6.16 8.94 -0.46
CA ALA A 15 5.97 9.93 -1.50
C ALA A 15 6.71 11.23 -1.17
N SER A 16 6.53 11.77 0.05
CA SER A 16 7.22 13.01 0.45
C SER A 16 8.75 12.84 0.51
N ALA A 17 9.25 11.72 1.01
CA ALA A 17 10.69 11.44 1.05
C ALA A 17 11.30 11.34 -0.36
N ARG A 18 10.61 10.66 -1.29
CA ARG A 18 11.05 10.50 -2.70
C ARG A 18 11.04 11.80 -3.48
N LEU A 19 10.17 12.75 -3.11
CA LEU A 19 10.15 14.11 -3.65
C LEU A 19 11.25 15.02 -3.04
N GLY A 20 12.14 14.48 -2.21
CA GLY A 20 13.26 15.23 -1.62
C GLY A 20 12.91 16.03 -0.36
N CYS A 21 11.71 15.84 0.20
CA CYS A 21 11.37 16.50 1.46
C CYS A 21 12.07 15.81 2.64
N LYS A 22 12.44 16.61 3.65
CA LYS A 22 12.90 16.06 4.94
C LYS A 22 11.71 15.47 5.70
N THR A 23 11.47 14.18 5.49
CA THR A 23 10.31 13.48 6.04
C THR A 23 10.66 12.70 7.30
N ILE A 24 9.76 12.75 8.28
CA ILE A 24 9.74 11.90 9.48
C ILE A 24 8.34 11.32 9.62
N ILE A 25 8.27 10.04 9.97
CA ILE A 25 7.03 9.32 10.27
C ILE A 25 7.03 8.91 11.74
N PHE A 26 5.91 9.14 12.42
CA PHE A 26 5.70 8.75 13.81
C PHE A 26 4.69 7.59 13.86
N THR A 27 4.92 6.62 14.73
CA THR A 27 3.99 5.52 14.99
C THR A 27 3.97 5.21 16.48
N ILE A 28 2.84 4.69 16.97
CA ILE A 28 2.68 4.27 18.37
C ILE A 28 3.42 2.95 18.62
N ASN A 29 3.50 2.09 17.60
CA ASN A 29 4.21 0.82 17.66
C ASN A 29 4.93 0.55 16.33
N ASN A 30 6.23 0.27 16.39
CA ASN A 30 7.04 -0.07 15.22
C ASN A 30 6.73 -1.48 14.68
N ASP A 31 6.30 -2.41 15.53
CA ASP A 31 5.94 -3.78 15.12
C ASP A 31 4.64 -3.84 14.32
N ALA A 32 3.83 -2.78 14.39
CA ALA A 32 2.52 -2.69 13.73
C ALA A 32 2.56 -1.92 12.39
N VAL A 33 3.74 -1.53 11.91
CA VAL A 33 3.89 -0.81 10.63
C VAL A 33 3.37 -1.69 9.49
N GLY A 34 2.44 -1.15 8.70
CA GLY A 34 1.88 -1.88 7.55
C GLY A 34 0.98 -3.06 7.91
N ASN A 35 0.56 -3.19 9.18
CA ASN A 35 -0.33 -4.27 9.61
C ASN A 35 -1.64 -4.28 8.79
N CYS A 36 -2.11 -5.48 8.44
CA CYS A 36 -3.36 -5.74 7.71
C CYS A 36 -4.45 -6.28 8.66
N PRO A 37 -5.12 -5.43 9.48
CA PRO A 37 -5.95 -5.90 10.60
C PRO A 37 -7.29 -6.53 10.19
N CYS A 38 -7.77 -6.30 8.97
CA CYS A 38 -9.10 -6.75 8.55
C CYS A 38 -9.03 -8.08 7.79
N ASN A 39 -8.21 -8.16 6.75
CA ASN A 39 -8.02 -9.37 5.97
C ASN A 39 -6.61 -9.40 5.35
N PRO A 40 -6.06 -10.59 5.09
CA PRO A 40 -4.74 -10.75 4.49
C PRO A 40 -4.85 -10.70 2.96
N SER A 41 -5.43 -9.62 2.40
CA SER A 41 -5.65 -9.51 0.96
C SER A 41 -5.56 -8.08 0.47
N ILE A 42 -4.77 -7.86 -0.58
CA ILE A 42 -4.64 -6.59 -1.30
C ILE A 42 -5.35 -6.70 -2.65
N GLY A 43 -6.16 -5.69 -3.00
CA GLY A 43 -6.93 -5.66 -4.24
C GLY A 43 -8.38 -6.15 -4.09
N GLY A 44 -8.94 -6.64 -5.20
CA GLY A 44 -10.37 -6.88 -5.39
C GLY A 44 -10.94 -6.05 -6.54
N THR A 45 -12.25 -6.03 -6.72
CA THR A 45 -12.92 -5.37 -7.87
C THR A 45 -12.57 -3.88 -8.00
N ALA A 46 -12.88 -3.07 -6.99
CA ALA A 46 -12.54 -1.64 -7.01
C ALA A 46 -11.13 -1.38 -6.46
N LYS A 47 -10.77 -2.08 -5.37
CA LYS A 47 -9.49 -1.94 -4.70
C LYS A 47 -8.30 -2.27 -5.60
N GLY A 48 -8.44 -3.23 -6.53
CA GLY A 48 -7.39 -3.57 -7.48
C GLY A 48 -7.04 -2.43 -8.44
N HIS A 49 -8.02 -1.62 -8.84
CA HIS A 49 -7.76 -0.41 -9.62
C HIS A 49 -6.95 0.60 -8.82
N LEU A 50 -7.37 0.90 -7.58
CA LEU A 50 -6.65 1.83 -6.70
C LEU A 50 -5.20 1.39 -6.45
N VAL A 51 -4.96 0.09 -6.21
CA VAL A 51 -3.60 -0.43 -6.01
C VAL A 51 -2.74 -0.22 -7.26
N ARG A 52 -3.29 -0.44 -8.45
CA ARG A 52 -2.59 -0.22 -9.73
C ARG A 52 -2.35 1.26 -10.02
N GLU A 53 -3.28 2.13 -9.65
CA GLU A 53 -3.11 3.58 -9.74
C GLU A 53 -2.00 4.07 -8.79
N ILE A 54 -1.97 3.57 -7.56
CA ILE A 54 -0.90 3.86 -6.59
C ILE A 54 0.45 3.40 -7.14
N ASP A 55 0.53 2.19 -7.67
CA ASP A 55 1.76 1.66 -8.27
C ASP A 55 2.24 2.51 -9.46
N ALA A 56 1.33 2.92 -10.35
CA ALA A 56 1.64 3.80 -11.48
C ALA A 56 2.16 5.18 -11.04
N LEU A 57 1.70 5.69 -9.89
CA LEU A 57 2.20 6.93 -9.29
C LEU A 57 3.53 6.74 -8.52
N GLY A 58 4.08 5.53 -8.51
CA GLY A 58 5.33 5.20 -7.85
C GLY A 58 5.18 4.88 -6.35
N GLY A 59 3.98 4.52 -5.90
CA GLY A 59 3.73 4.00 -4.56
C GLY A 59 4.30 2.59 -4.35
N GLU A 60 4.14 2.07 -3.13
CA GLU A 60 4.72 0.77 -2.74
C GLU A 60 3.70 -0.35 -2.57
N MET A 61 2.42 -0.04 -2.35
CA MET A 61 1.39 -1.04 -2.06
C MET A 61 1.32 -2.16 -3.11
N GLY A 62 1.46 -1.84 -4.40
CA GLY A 62 1.49 -2.81 -5.48
C GLY A 62 2.71 -3.74 -5.41
N LYS A 63 3.91 -3.15 -5.28
CA LYS A 63 5.18 -3.89 -5.18
C LYS A 63 5.22 -4.81 -3.96
N THR A 64 4.83 -4.31 -2.79
CA THR A 64 4.81 -5.11 -1.55
C THR A 64 3.79 -6.24 -1.64
N ALA A 65 2.64 -6.02 -2.27
CA ALA A 65 1.67 -7.09 -2.50
C ALA A 65 2.23 -8.17 -3.44
N ASP A 66 2.95 -7.76 -4.49
CA ASP A 66 3.60 -8.67 -5.45
C ASP A 66 4.75 -9.48 -4.79
N GLU A 67 5.45 -8.92 -3.81
CA GLU A 67 6.51 -9.64 -3.08
C GLU A 67 5.98 -10.62 -2.02
N CYS A 68 4.82 -10.33 -1.43
CA CYS A 68 4.31 -11.05 -0.26
C CYS A 68 3.08 -11.94 -0.54
N PHE A 69 2.57 -12.02 -1.77
CA PHE A 69 1.37 -12.82 -2.03
C PHE A 69 1.63 -14.32 -1.90
N LEU A 70 0.66 -15.02 -1.32
CA LEU A 70 0.58 -16.48 -1.41
C LEU A 70 -0.23 -16.93 -2.63
N GLN A 71 -1.17 -16.10 -3.08
CA GLN A 71 -2.05 -16.38 -4.22
C GLN A 71 -2.42 -15.09 -4.96
N MET A 72 -2.42 -15.15 -6.30
CA MET A 72 -2.93 -14.09 -7.16
C MET A 72 -4.14 -14.58 -7.98
N ARG A 73 -5.20 -13.79 -8.08
CA ARG A 73 -6.39 -14.12 -8.89
C ARG A 73 -6.98 -12.88 -9.55
N MET A 74 -7.18 -12.96 -10.85
CA MET A 74 -8.00 -11.98 -11.58
C MET A 74 -9.49 -12.26 -11.37
N LEU A 75 -10.23 -11.28 -10.87
CA LEU A 75 -11.68 -11.34 -10.73
C LEU A 75 -12.36 -10.93 -12.05
N ASN A 76 -13.61 -11.36 -12.26
CA ASN A 76 -14.42 -10.97 -13.43
C ASN A 76 -13.80 -11.26 -14.81
N ARG A 77 -12.95 -12.31 -14.94
CA ARG A 77 -12.30 -12.68 -16.22
C ARG A 77 -13.24 -12.86 -17.42
N GLY A 78 -14.51 -13.20 -17.19
CA GLY A 78 -15.52 -13.38 -18.23
C GLY A 78 -16.43 -12.17 -18.48
N LYS A 79 -16.11 -11.00 -17.92
CA LYS A 79 -16.95 -9.78 -17.99
C LYS A 79 -16.20 -8.59 -18.60
N GLY A 80 -15.31 -8.87 -19.55
CA GLY A 80 -14.59 -7.83 -20.30
C GLY A 80 -15.54 -6.85 -20.96
#